data_AF-A0A7R9R1Z3-F1
#
_entry.id   AF-A0A7R9R1Z3-F1
#
_cell.length_a   1.000
_cell.length_b   1.000
_cell.length_c   1.000
_cell.angle_alpha   90.00
_cell.angle_beta   90.00
_cell.angle_gamma   90.00
#
_symmetry.space_group_name_H-M   'P 1'
#
loop_
_entity.id
_entity.type
_entity.pdbx_description
1 polymer ?
#
loop_
_entity_poly.entity_id
_entity_poly.type
_entity_poly.pdbx_seq_one_letter_code
_entity_poly.pdbx_strand_id
1 'polypeptide(L)'
;ERWFKLRGNLLFYYRVNEFGGVHHKEPVGCLVIELCRVQREDQSGLGFAFSICFDSDLDKKHFLMCSNQRQCDEWVDVLSECSYQNQKNKLLDLKNQIMDITGTDPLTSYSYQTK
;
A
#
# COMPACT_ATOMS: atom_id res chain seq x y z
N GLU A 1 -14.16 14.11 5.26
CA GLU A 1 -13.69 12.72 5.47
C GLU A 1 -13.63 11.95 4.14
N ARG A 2 -12.83 10.89 4.06
CA ARG A 2 -12.68 9.99 2.91
C ARG A 2 -12.55 8.55 3.41
N TRP A 3 -13.13 7.61 2.68
CA TRP A 3 -12.95 6.19 2.95
C TRP A 3 -11.86 5.64 2.01
N PHE A 4 -10.93 4.86 2.54
CA PHE A 4 -9.76 4.35 1.81
C PHE A 4 -9.79 2.83 1.68
N LYS A 5 -9.30 2.32 0.53
CA LYS A 5 -9.17 0.88 0.26
C LYS A 5 -7.89 0.58 -0.50
N LEU A 6 -7.06 -0.28 0.06
CA LEU A 6 -5.87 -0.79 -0.60
C LEU A 6 -6.16 -2.10 -1.34
N ARG A 7 -5.69 -2.22 -2.60
CA ARG A 7 -5.70 -3.45 -3.39
C ARG A 7 -4.36 -3.57 -4.14
N GLY A 8 -3.52 -4.53 -3.74
CA GLY A 8 -2.13 -4.54 -4.22
C GLY A 8 -1.44 -3.24 -3.79
N ASN A 9 -0.82 -2.53 -4.75
CA ASN A 9 -0.24 -1.21 -4.54
C ASN A 9 -1.19 -0.05 -4.90
N LEU A 10 -2.49 -0.29 -5.09
CA LEU A 10 -3.46 0.74 -5.47
C LEU A 10 -4.29 1.17 -4.27
N LEU A 11 -4.13 2.43 -3.84
CA LEU A 11 -4.89 3.04 -2.76
C LEU A 11 -6.04 3.88 -3.31
N PHE A 12 -7.24 3.33 -3.30
CA PHE A 12 -8.45 4.01 -3.73
C PHE A 12 -9.04 4.85 -2.60
N TYR A 13 -9.60 6.00 -2.94
CA TYR A 13 -10.33 6.84 -1.98
C TYR A 13 -11.71 7.24 -2.51
N TYR A 14 -12.67 7.27 -1.60
CA TYR A 14 -14.10 7.44 -1.89
C TYR A 14 -14.68 8.61 -1.09
N ARG A 15 -15.71 9.25 -1.63
CA ARG A 15 -16.52 10.22 -0.86
C ARG A 15 -17.34 9.44 0.17
N VAL A 16 -17.44 10.01 1.36
CA VAL A 16 -18.38 9.60 2.40
C VAL A 16 -19.53 10.61 2.35
N ASN A 17 -20.77 10.13 2.27
CA ASN A 17 -21.94 11.00 2.28
C ASN A 17 -22.28 11.47 3.71
N GLU A 18 -23.29 12.33 3.85
CA GLU A 18 -23.69 12.92 5.13
C GLU A 18 -24.15 11.89 6.19
N PHE A 19 -24.52 10.68 5.75
CA PHE A 19 -24.96 9.57 6.60
C PHE A 19 -23.86 8.53 6.83
N GLY A 20 -22.61 8.80 6.42
CA GLY A 20 -21.49 7.85 6.56
C GLY A 20 -21.44 6.75 5.48
N GLY A 21 -22.33 6.78 4.50
CA GLY A 21 -22.39 5.81 3.41
C GLY A 21 -21.30 6.02 2.35
N VAL A 22 -20.84 4.92 1.74
CA VAL A 22 -19.80 4.89 0.70
C VAL A 22 -20.30 4.15 -0.54
N HIS A 23 -20.23 4.79 -1.71
CA HIS A 23 -20.51 4.15 -3.00
C HIS A 23 -19.26 3.40 -3.50
N HIS A 24 -19.07 2.15 -3.06
CA HIS A 24 -17.85 1.38 -3.31
C HIS A 24 -17.49 1.08 -4.78
N LYS A 25 -18.39 1.34 -5.73
CA LYS A 25 -18.14 1.15 -7.17
C LYS A 25 -17.56 2.38 -7.87
N GLU A 26 -17.55 3.53 -7.20
CA GLU A 26 -17.18 4.81 -7.80
C GLU A 26 -16.10 5.49 -6.95
N PRO A 27 -14.82 5.12 -7.11
CA PRO A 27 -13.73 5.81 -6.44
C PRO A 27 -13.63 7.24 -6.97
N VAL A 28 -13.30 8.17 -6.09
CA VAL A 28 -12.99 9.56 -6.47
C VAL A 28 -11.66 9.60 -7.21
N GLY A 29 -10.74 8.74 -6.80
CA GLY A 29 -9.45 8.56 -7.45
C GLY A 29 -8.65 7.42 -6.83
N CYS A 30 -7.44 7.27 -7.33
CA CYS A 30 -6.49 6.24 -6.91
C CYS A 30 -5.09 6.84 -6.81
N LEU A 31 -4.40 6.50 -5.73
CA LEU A 31 -2.97 6.70 -5.55
C LEU A 31 -2.26 5.37 -5.86
N VAL A 32 -1.26 5.41 -6.74
CA VAL A 32 -0.38 4.26 -6.98
C VAL A 32 0.75 4.34 -5.97
N ILE A 33 0.80 3.41 -5.02
CA ILE A 33 1.79 3.36 -3.95
C ILE A 33 3.08 2.74 -4.50
N GLU A 34 3.81 3.56 -5.24
CA GLU A 34 5.07 3.21 -5.89
C GLU A 34 5.96 4.45 -5.91
N LEU A 35 7.28 4.26 -5.74
CA LEU A 35 8.25 5.36 -5.65
C LEU A 35 7.77 6.47 -4.70
N CYS A 36 7.30 6.06 -3.53
CA CYS A 36 6.81 6.95 -2.49
C CYS A 36 7.37 6.58 -1.13
N ARG A 37 7.48 7.57 -0.26
CA ARG A 37 7.84 7.40 1.13
C ARG A 37 6.61 7.58 2.00
N VAL A 38 6.34 6.58 2.85
CA VAL A 38 5.29 6.63 3.87
C VAL A 38 5.95 6.87 5.23
N GLN A 39 5.51 7.87 5.97
CA GLN A 39 6.12 8.24 7.26
C GLN A 39 5.06 8.58 8.31
N ARG A 40 5.31 8.15 9.55
CA ARG A 40 4.55 8.64 10.72
C ARG A 40 4.88 10.11 10.94
N GLU A 41 3.89 10.89 11.32
CA GLU A 41 4.02 12.35 11.47
C GLU A 41 3.74 12.78 12.91
N ASP A 42 4.51 12.24 13.86
CA ASP A 42 4.33 12.41 15.31
C ASP A 42 4.50 13.87 15.80
N GLN A 43 5.17 14.72 15.01
CA GLN A 43 5.49 16.12 15.34
C GLN A 43 4.66 17.14 14.54
N SER A 44 3.73 16.67 13.70
CA SER A 44 2.97 17.55 12.80
C SER A 44 1.88 18.39 13.48
N GLY A 45 1.64 18.17 14.78
CA GLY A 45 0.50 18.74 15.51
C GLY A 45 -0.85 18.10 15.12
N LEU A 46 -0.85 17.20 14.14
CA LEU A 46 -2.00 16.39 13.74
C LEU A 46 -1.95 15.08 14.55
N GLY A 47 -2.96 14.86 15.41
CA GLY A 47 -3.05 13.63 16.18
C GLY A 47 -3.28 12.42 15.27
N PHE A 48 -2.53 11.34 15.50
CA PHE A 48 -2.60 10.07 14.76
C PHE A 48 -2.54 10.30 13.24
N ALA A 49 -1.40 10.76 12.75
CA ALA A 49 -1.23 11.08 11.34
C ALA A 49 0.00 10.40 10.72
N PHE A 50 -0.10 10.15 9.42
CA PHE A 50 1.03 9.76 8.58
C PHE A 50 0.98 10.55 7.27
N SER A 51 2.11 10.60 6.56
CA SER A 51 2.22 11.22 5.25
C SER A 51 2.66 10.23 4.18
N ILE A 52 2.24 10.53 2.95
CA ILE A 52 2.75 9.90 1.73
C ILE A 52 3.40 11.01 0.90
N CYS A 53 4.67 10.85 0.56
CA CYS A 53 5.42 11.75 -0.31
C CYS A 53 5.88 10.97 -1.54
N PHE A 54 5.57 11.47 -2.73
CA PHE A 54 5.94 10.80 -3.99
C PHE A 54 7.25 11.38 -4.52
N ASP A 55 8.15 10.53 -5.01
CA ASP A 55 9.47 10.97 -5.51
C ASP A 55 9.36 11.94 -6.70
N SER A 56 8.24 11.88 -7.44
CA SER A 56 7.92 12.82 -8.52
C SER A 56 7.61 14.24 -8.05
N ASP A 57 7.24 14.43 -6.79
CA ASP A 57 6.81 15.71 -6.22
C ASP A 57 7.16 15.77 -4.72
N LEU A 58 8.46 15.89 -4.44
CA LEU A 58 9.02 15.82 -3.08
C LEU A 58 8.52 16.93 -2.15
N ASP A 59 8.07 18.05 -2.71
CA ASP A 59 7.55 19.20 -1.96
C ASP A 59 6.10 18.97 -1.50
N LYS A 60 5.44 17.94 -2.02
CA LYS A 60 4.03 17.66 -1.75
C LYS A 60 3.84 16.41 -0.92
N LYS A 61 3.59 16.63 0.37
CA LYS A 61 3.13 15.59 1.30
C LYS A 61 1.61 15.49 1.30
N HIS A 62 1.11 14.28 1.12
CA HIS A 62 -0.29 13.94 1.39
C HIS A 62 -0.40 13.52 2.85
N PHE A 63 -0.98 14.36 3.71
CA PHE A 63 -1.23 14.01 5.11
C PHE A 63 -2.56 13.26 5.25
N LEU A 64 -2.54 12.14 5.98
CA LEU A 64 -3.71 11.36 6.33
C LEU A 64 -3.80 11.25 7.85
N MET A 65 -4.99 11.52 8.38
CA MET A 65 -5.29 11.35 9.80
C MET A 65 -6.11 10.08 10.02
N CYS A 66 -5.81 9.38 11.10
CA CYS A 66 -6.47 8.17 11.54
C CYS A 66 -7.33 8.44 12.78
N SER A 67 -8.23 7.50 13.07
CA SER A 67 -9.05 7.54 14.28
C SER A 67 -8.27 7.28 15.57
N ASN A 68 -7.13 6.58 15.48
CA ASN A 68 -6.25 6.24 16.59
C ASN A 68 -4.86 5.82 16.08
N GLN A 69 -3.90 5.72 17.01
CA GLN A 69 -2.51 5.35 16.69
C GLN A 69 -2.41 3.97 16.03
N ARG A 70 -3.13 2.96 16.52
CA ARG A 70 -3.09 1.60 15.97
C ARG A 70 -3.46 1.57 14.49
N GLN A 71 -4.53 2.27 14.12
CA GLN A 71 -4.95 2.35 12.71
C GLN A 71 -3.88 3.04 11.85
N CYS A 72 -3.20 4.05 12.38
CA CYS A 72 -2.11 4.71 11.66
C CYS A 72 -0.90 3.82 11.48
N ASP A 73 -0.50 3.09 12.52
CA ASP A 73 0.60 2.13 12.43
C ASP A 73 0.28 1.03 11.40
N GLU A 74 -0.94 0.47 11.45
CA GLU A 74 -1.42 -0.51 10.46
C GLU A 74 -1.33 0.03 9.03
N TRP A 75 -1.77 1.27 8.77
CA TRP A 75 -1.67 1.88 7.45
C TRP A 75 -0.22 2.12 7.00
N VAL A 76 0.64 2.62 7.89
CA VAL A 76 2.05 2.85 7.57
C VAL A 76 2.74 1.54 7.21
N ASP A 77 2.50 0.49 7.99
CA ASP A 77 3.13 -0.82 7.78
C ASP A 77 2.69 -1.41 6.43
N VAL A 78 1.39 -1.49 6.16
CA VAL A 78 0.91 -2.07 4.89
C VAL A 78 1.28 -1.25 3.67
N LEU A 79 1.26 0.09 3.75
CA LEU A 79 1.62 0.95 2.61
C LEU A 79 3.13 0.96 2.34
N SER A 80 3.97 0.78 3.36
CA SER A 80 5.42 0.66 3.19
C SER A 80 5.79 -0.65 2.48
N GLU A 81 4.96 -1.68 2.56
CA GLU A 81 5.24 -3.00 2.00
C GLU A 81 4.50 -3.32 0.69
N CYS A 82 3.48 -2.55 0.32
CA CYS A 82 2.60 -2.91 -0.79
C CYS A 82 3.16 -2.57 -2.18
N SER A 83 4.26 -1.81 -2.28
CA SER A 83 4.86 -1.44 -3.56
C SER A 83 5.21 -2.66 -4.41
N TYR A 84 5.12 -2.52 -5.74
CA TYR A 84 5.44 -3.61 -6.65
C TYR A 84 6.88 -4.08 -6.44
N GLN A 85 7.81 -3.15 -6.22
CA GLN A 85 9.21 -3.50 -5.97
C GLN A 85 9.38 -4.35 -4.71
N ASN A 86 8.69 -4.03 -3.62
CA ASN A 86 8.74 -4.85 -2.40
C ASN A 86 8.09 -6.21 -2.61
N GLN A 87 6.94 -6.28 -3.27
CA GLN A 87 6.28 -7.55 -3.57
C GLN A 87 7.13 -8.44 -4.50
N LYS A 88 7.81 -7.84 -5.49
CA LYS A 88 8.75 -8.54 -6.39
C LYS A 88 9.96 -9.09 -5.62
N ASN A 89 10.55 -8.29 -4.74
CA ASN A 89 11.68 -8.73 -3.92
C ASN A 89 11.26 -9.88 -2.99
N LYS A 90 10.13 -9.74 -2.29
CA LYS A 90 9.55 -10.82 -1.45
C LYS A 90 9.31 -12.11 -2.24
N LEU A 91 8.77 -12.00 -3.46
CA LEU A 91 8.58 -13.16 -4.34
C LEU A 91 9.91 -13.83 -4.69
N LEU A 92 10.94 -13.05 -5.03
CA LEU A 92 12.25 -13.57 -5.36
C LEU A 92 12.91 -14.25 -4.15
N ASP A 93 12.81 -13.65 -2.96
CA ASP A 93 13.35 -14.21 -1.73
C ASP A 93 12.67 -15.53 -1.39
N LEU A 94 11.33 -15.59 -1.45
CA LEU A 94 10.58 -16.84 -1.24
C LEU A 94 10.92 -17.91 -2.28
N LYS A 95 11.08 -17.51 -3.55
CA LYS A 95 11.52 -18.41 -4.61
C LYS A 95 12.88 -19.02 -4.29
N ASN A 96 13.84 -18.20 -3.87
CA ASN A 96 15.18 -18.65 -3.52
C ASN A 96 15.14 -19.59 -2.31
N GLN A 97 14.39 -19.24 -1.26
CA GLN A 97 14.22 -20.11 -0.08
C GLN A 97 13.65 -21.49 -0.44
N ILE A 98 12.64 -21.56 -1.32
CA ILE A 98 12.08 -22.84 -1.76
C ILE A 98 13.07 -23.61 -2.62
N MET A 99 13.81 -22.93 -3.50
CA MET A 99 14.84 -23.56 -4.32
C MET A 99 15.97 -24.15 -3.45
N ASP A 100 16.40 -23.46 -2.40
CA ASP A 100 17.42 -23.96 -1.47
C ASP A 100 16.96 -25.22 -0.72
N ILE A 101 15.66 -25.30 -0.40
CA ILE A 101 15.07 -26.45 0.30
C ILE A 101 14.82 -27.64 -0.64
N THR A 102 14.34 -27.37 -1.86
CA THR A 102 13.80 -28.40 -2.76
C THR A 102 14.70 -28.74 -3.95
N GLY A 103 15.73 -27.93 -4.20
CA GLY A 103 16.60 -28.03 -5.38
C GLY A 103 15.92 -27.72 -6.71
N THR A 104 14.65 -27.29 -6.69
CA THR A 104 13.83 -27.08 -7.89
C THR A 104 13.20 -25.69 -7.86
N ASP A 105 13.11 -25.04 -9.03
CA ASP A 105 12.42 -23.75 -9.13
C ASP A 105 10.90 -23.95 -8.94
N PRO A 106 10.28 -23.37 -7.88
CA PRO A 106 8.86 -23.56 -7.59
C PRO A 106 7.92 -23.04 -8.70
N LEU A 107 8.42 -22.17 -9.60
CA LEU A 107 7.63 -21.58 -10.67
C LEU A 107 7.78 -22.30 -12.01
N THR A 108 8.64 -23.32 -12.12
CA THR A 108 8.84 -24.06 -13.38
C THR A 108 7.61 -24.82 -13.86
N SER A 109 6.68 -25.18 -12.98
CA SER A 109 5.41 -25.83 -13.36
C SER A 109 4.38 -24.85 -13.95
N TYR A 110 4.47 -23.57 -13.61
CA TYR A 110 3.52 -22.54 -14.05
C TYR A 110 3.83 -21.94 -15.43
N SER A 111 5.08 -22.05 -15.90
CA SER A 111 5.48 -21.56 -17.22
C SER A 111 4.86 -22.35 -18.40
N TYR A 112 4.29 -23.53 -18.15
CA TYR A 112 3.66 -24.37 -19.17
C TYR A 112 2.17 -24.11 -19.39
N GLN A 113 1.54 -23.22 -18.61
CA GLN A 113 0.08 -23.02 -18.65
C GLN A 113 -0.38 -21.76 -19.42
N THR A 114 0.54 -21.00 -20.00
CA THR A 114 0.21 -19.92 -20.95
C THR A 114 0.49 -20.40 -22.38
N LYS A 115 -0.48 -21.13 -22.94
CA LYS A 115 -0.64 -21.32 -24.39
C LYS A 115 -2.06 -20.98 -24.79
#